data_AF-A0A067D0J3-F1
#
_entry.id   AF-A0A067D0J3-F1
#
_cell.length_a   1.000
_cell.length_b   1.000
_cell.length_c   1.000
_cell.angle_alpha   90.00
_cell.angle_beta   90.00
_cell.angle_gamma   90.00
#
_symmetry.space_group_name_H-M   'P 1'
#
loop_
_entity.id
_entity.type
_entity.pdbx_description
1 polymer ?
#
loop_
_entity_poly.entity_id
_entity_poly.type
_entity_poly.pdbx_seq_one_letter_code
_entity_poly.pdbx_strand_id
1 'polypeptide(L)'
;IIREPANEEGALDAFVSIVTGPPGPNLVQLMPSISIPVLVLWGDQDPFTPLDGPVGKYFSSLPSKLSNVKLIVLEGVGHCPHDDRPELVHEKMLLWLAETFNF
;
A
#
# COMPACT_ATOMS: atom_id res chain seq x y z
N ILE A 1 6.95 -15.25 -14.79
CA ILE A 1 5.99 -14.41 -14.04
C ILE A 1 6.20 -12.92 -14.30
N ILE A 2 7.29 -12.26 -13.85
CA ILE A 2 7.40 -10.77 -14.02
C ILE A 2 7.79 -10.35 -15.45
N ARG A 3 8.59 -11.17 -16.16
CA ARG A 3 9.09 -10.82 -17.50
C ARG A 3 8.05 -11.04 -18.61
N GLU A 4 7.22 -12.07 -18.50
CA GLU A 4 6.32 -12.47 -19.59
C GLU A 4 5.33 -11.36 -19.96
N PRO A 5 4.64 -10.68 -19.01
CA PRO A 5 3.73 -9.59 -19.32
C PRO A 5 4.37 -8.42 -20.07
N ALA A 6 5.67 -8.17 -19.83
CA ALA A 6 6.39 -7.09 -20.50
C ALA A 6 6.64 -7.34 -22.00
N ASN A 7 6.42 -8.57 -22.50
CA ASN A 7 6.57 -8.91 -23.92
C ASN A 7 5.22 -9.07 -24.64
N GLU A 8 4.10 -8.88 -23.95
CA GLU A 8 2.77 -9.01 -24.54
C GLU A 8 2.43 -7.80 -25.43
N GLU A 9 1.54 -8.03 -26.40
CA GLU A 9 0.97 -6.95 -27.21
C GLU A 9 0.28 -5.92 -26.30
N GLY A 10 0.60 -4.64 -26.48
CA GLY A 10 0.10 -3.54 -25.63
C GLY A 10 0.95 -3.23 -24.39
N ALA A 11 2.01 -4.00 -24.09
CA ALA A 11 2.89 -3.73 -22.95
C ALA A 11 3.60 -2.36 -23.04
N LEU A 12 4.02 -1.96 -24.25
CA LEU A 12 4.61 -0.64 -24.50
C LEU A 12 3.61 0.48 -24.23
N ASP A 13 2.38 0.34 -24.72
CA ASP A 13 1.33 1.35 -24.55
C ASP A 13 0.96 1.51 -23.07
N ALA A 14 0.87 0.39 -22.33
CA ALA A 14 0.67 0.41 -20.89
C ALA A 14 1.81 1.11 -20.16
N PHE A 15 3.06 0.83 -20.52
CA PHE A 15 4.22 1.50 -19.93
C PHE A 15 4.23 3.01 -20.21
N VAL A 16 4.01 3.42 -21.47
CA VAL A 16 3.92 4.84 -21.85
C VAL A 16 2.79 5.50 -21.07
N SER A 17 1.61 4.87 -20.99
CA SER A 17 0.47 5.40 -20.25
C SER A 17 0.78 5.62 -18.77
N ILE A 18 1.48 4.69 -18.11
CA ILE A 18 1.88 4.85 -16.71
C ILE A 18 2.87 6.01 -16.52
N VAL A 19 3.82 6.17 -17.44
CA VAL A 19 4.90 7.17 -17.31
C VAL A 19 4.46 8.56 -17.73
N THR A 20 3.59 8.68 -18.75
CA THR A 20 3.20 9.98 -19.33
C THR A 20 1.75 10.37 -19.03
N GLY A 21 0.97 9.47 -18.45
CA GLY A 21 -0.41 9.74 -18.06
C GLY A 21 -0.51 10.81 -16.98
N PRO A 22 -1.66 11.50 -16.86
CA PRO A 22 -1.88 12.45 -15.78
C PRO A 22 -1.78 11.71 -14.44
N PRO A 23 -1.03 12.23 -13.46
CA PRO A 23 -1.06 11.67 -12.11
C PRO A 23 -2.49 11.82 -11.59
N GLY A 24 -3.08 10.71 -11.15
CA GLY A 24 -4.39 10.73 -10.50
C GLY A 24 -4.40 11.61 -9.25
N PRO A 25 -5.57 11.79 -8.61
CA PRO A 25 -5.68 12.58 -7.38
C PRO A 25 -4.74 12.03 -6.30
N ASN A 26 -4.14 12.93 -5.53
CA ASN A 26 -3.19 12.55 -4.49
C ASN A 26 -3.91 11.81 -3.35
N LEU A 27 -3.35 10.69 -2.88
CA LEU A 27 -3.92 9.91 -1.77
C LEU A 27 -4.18 10.76 -0.51
N VAL A 28 -3.32 11.74 -0.21
CA VAL A 28 -3.49 12.68 0.91
C VAL A 28 -4.79 13.49 0.78
N GLN A 29 -5.20 13.80 -0.45
CA GLN A 29 -6.45 14.52 -0.72
C GLN A 29 -7.67 13.60 -0.67
N LEU A 30 -7.48 12.30 -0.93
CA LEU A 30 -8.56 11.30 -0.96
C LEU A 30 -8.84 10.69 0.41
N MET A 31 -7.83 10.48 1.25
CA MET A 31 -8.02 9.85 2.58
C MET A 31 -9.14 10.46 3.43
N PRO A 32 -9.36 11.80 3.47
CA PRO A 32 -10.47 12.37 4.23
C PRO A 32 -11.87 11.94 3.79
N SER A 33 -12.06 11.48 2.55
CA SER A 33 -13.37 11.01 2.06
C SER A 33 -13.61 9.51 2.30
N ILE A 34 -12.59 8.77 2.76
CA ILE A 34 -12.69 7.34 3.03
C ILE A 34 -13.20 7.12 4.46
N SER A 35 -14.45 6.69 4.59
CA SER A 35 -15.12 6.42 5.87
C SER A 35 -15.14 4.94 6.26
N ILE A 36 -14.82 4.03 5.35
CA ILE A 36 -14.75 2.59 5.62
C ILE A 36 -13.49 2.22 6.41
N PRO A 37 -13.45 1.06 7.08
CA PRO A 37 -12.22 0.56 7.69
C PRO A 37 -11.09 0.40 6.67
N VAL A 38 -9.89 0.85 7.03
CA VAL A 38 -8.69 0.82 6.19
C VAL A 38 -7.54 0.17 6.96
N LEU A 39 -6.91 -0.83 6.35
CA LEU A 39 -5.64 -1.38 6.78
C LEU A 39 -4.51 -0.85 5.90
N VAL A 40 -3.46 -0.35 6.52
CA VAL A 40 -2.21 0.03 5.87
C VAL A 40 -1.11 -0.89 6.38
N LEU A 41 -0.52 -1.66 5.47
CA LEU A 41 0.66 -2.50 5.74
C LEU A 41 1.88 -1.83 5.12
N TRP A 42 2.92 -1.59 5.90
CA TRP A 42 4.08 -0.83 5.45
C TRP A 42 5.39 -1.52 5.85
N GLY A 43 6.29 -1.76 4.91
CA GLY A 43 7.61 -2.34 5.22
C GLY A 43 8.60 -1.30 5.78
N ASP A 44 9.25 -1.60 6.89
CA ASP A 44 10.20 -0.67 7.51
C ASP A 44 11.51 -0.47 6.72
N GLN A 45 11.81 -1.35 5.77
CA GLN A 45 12.96 -1.30 4.86
C GLN A 45 12.58 -0.86 3.44
N ASP A 46 11.42 -0.23 3.24
CA ASP A 46 11.00 0.31 1.94
C ASP A 46 11.97 1.40 1.44
N PRO A 47 12.72 1.16 0.33
CA PRO A 47 13.66 2.14 -0.21
C PRO A 47 13.00 3.22 -1.08
N PHE A 48 11.77 3.00 -1.55
CA PHE A 48 11.08 3.88 -2.51
C PHE A 48 10.13 4.85 -1.80
N THR A 49 9.44 4.37 -0.77
CA THR A 49 8.62 5.20 0.12
C THR A 49 9.00 4.99 1.59
N PRO A 50 10.14 5.57 2.03
CA PRO A 50 10.61 5.42 3.40
C PRO A 50 9.57 5.90 4.43
N LEU A 51 9.49 5.21 5.57
CA LEU A 51 8.53 5.51 6.63
C LEU A 51 8.73 6.92 7.21
N ASP A 52 9.97 7.40 7.25
CA ASP A 52 10.35 8.76 7.68
C ASP A 52 10.27 9.81 6.54
N GLY A 53 9.94 9.38 5.32
CA GLY A 53 9.64 10.25 4.20
C GLY A 53 8.29 10.97 4.35
N PRO A 54 7.95 11.92 3.45
CA PRO A 54 6.73 12.72 3.55
C PRO A 54 5.44 11.88 3.55
N VAL A 55 5.37 10.86 2.69
CA VAL A 55 4.21 9.97 2.56
C VAL A 55 4.13 9.02 3.75
N GLY A 56 5.24 8.40 4.14
CA GLY A 56 5.32 7.52 5.30
C GLY A 56 4.92 8.23 6.60
N LYS A 57 5.40 9.46 6.82
CA LYS A 57 5.00 10.29 7.97
C LYS A 57 3.51 10.64 7.94
N TYR A 58 2.96 10.94 6.77
CA TYR A 58 1.54 11.21 6.64
C TYR A 58 0.70 10.00 7.07
N PHE A 59 0.93 8.82 6.46
CA PHE A 59 0.18 7.60 6.79
C PHE A 59 0.41 7.14 8.23
N SER A 60 1.63 7.26 8.76
CA SER A 60 1.94 6.97 10.17
C SER A 60 1.18 7.87 11.14
N SER A 61 0.78 9.07 10.71
CA SER A 61 -0.01 10.00 11.52
C SER A 61 -1.52 9.77 11.44
N LEU A 62 -2.00 8.92 10.52
CA LEU A 62 -3.45 8.74 10.32
C LEU A 62 -4.15 7.99 11.45
N PRO A 63 -3.61 6.91 12.05
CA PRO A 63 -4.29 6.19 13.12
C PRO A 63 -4.61 7.06 14.36
N SER A 64 -3.86 8.13 14.60
CA SER A 64 -4.15 9.08 15.70
C SER A 64 -5.20 10.13 15.35
N LYS A 65 -5.56 10.27 14.07
CA LYS A 65 -6.51 11.27 13.55
C LYS A 65 -7.81 10.64 13.07
N LEU A 66 -7.75 9.42 12.57
CA LEU A 66 -8.84 8.70 11.91
C LEU A 66 -8.99 7.33 12.56
N SER A 67 -10.11 7.10 13.25
CA SER A 67 -10.38 5.85 13.97
C SER A 67 -10.62 4.67 13.04
N ASN A 68 -10.93 4.91 11.76
CA ASN A 68 -11.12 3.87 10.75
C ASN A 68 -9.81 3.38 10.12
N VAL A 69 -8.65 3.90 10.50
CA VAL A 69 -7.35 3.53 9.90
C VAL A 69 -6.50 2.75 10.90
N LYS A 70 -6.07 1.54 10.52
CA LYS A 70 -5.07 0.74 11.22
C LYS A 70 -3.79 0.71 10.38
N LEU A 71 -2.65 1.06 10.97
CA LEU A 71 -1.33 0.95 10.36
C LEU A 71 -0.54 -0.15 11.06
N ILE A 72 0.05 -1.07 10.30
CA ILE A 72 0.97 -2.09 10.80
C ILE A 72 2.27 -1.95 10.02
N VAL A 73 3.34 -1.63 10.74
CA VAL A 73 4.70 -1.64 10.19
C VAL A 73 5.27 -3.04 10.30
N LEU A 74 5.84 -3.54 9.21
CA LEU A 74 6.36 -4.89 9.06
C LEU A 74 7.88 -4.84 9.09
N GLU A 75 8.48 -5.46 10.11
CA GLU A 75 9.93 -5.47 10.33
C GLU A 75 10.67 -6.35 9.30
N GLY A 76 11.74 -5.79 8.73
CA GLY A 76 12.56 -6.45 7.72
C GLY A 76 11.85 -6.65 6.38
N VAL A 77 10.91 -5.77 6.02
CA VAL A 77 10.10 -5.83 4.80
C VAL A 77 10.31 -4.60 3.94
N GLY A 78 10.41 -4.78 2.61
CA GLY A 78 10.64 -3.71 1.65
C GLY A 78 9.36 -3.09 1.11
N HIS A 79 9.42 -2.63 -0.15
CA HIS A 79 8.37 -1.82 -0.79
C HIS A 79 7.10 -2.58 -1.14
N CYS A 80 7.22 -3.87 -1.47
CA CYS A 80 6.09 -4.71 -1.86
C CYS A 80 5.86 -5.80 -0.81
N PRO A 81 5.26 -5.49 0.36
CA PRO A 81 5.12 -6.46 1.44
C PRO A 81 4.53 -7.81 1.05
N HIS A 82 3.59 -7.83 0.11
CA HIS A 82 2.92 -9.04 -0.35
C HIS A 82 3.80 -9.93 -1.22
N ASP A 83 4.79 -9.35 -1.91
CA ASP A 83 5.80 -10.11 -2.66
C ASP A 83 6.98 -10.49 -1.75
N ASP A 84 7.39 -9.59 -0.85
CA ASP A 84 8.55 -9.77 0.03
C ASP A 84 8.29 -10.78 1.15
N ARG A 85 7.12 -10.71 1.81
CA ARG A 85 6.70 -11.55 2.93
C ARG A 85 5.20 -11.91 2.82
N PRO A 86 4.79 -12.69 1.80
CA PRO A 86 3.39 -13.03 1.56
C PRO A 86 2.68 -13.61 2.79
N GLU A 87 3.33 -14.53 3.51
CA GLU A 87 2.75 -15.17 4.69
C GLU A 87 2.48 -14.18 5.84
N LEU A 88 3.39 -13.23 6.04
CA LEU A 88 3.23 -12.20 7.07
C LEU A 88 2.07 -11.26 6.70
N VAL A 89 1.98 -10.85 5.43
CA VAL A 89 0.87 -10.03 4.95
C VAL A 89 -0.46 -10.77 5.11
N HIS A 90 -0.50 -12.05 4.72
CA HIS A 90 -1.68 -12.88 4.84
C HIS A 90 -2.18 -12.98 6.30
N GLU A 91 -1.27 -13.26 7.24
CA GLU A 91 -1.57 -13.31 8.67
C GLU A 91 -2.15 -11.98 9.17
N LYS A 92 -1.47 -10.86 8.92
CA LYS A 92 -1.92 -9.54 9.41
C LYS A 92 -3.25 -9.11 8.79
N MET A 93 -3.45 -9.43 7.50
CA MET A 93 -4.69 -9.15 6.79
C MET A 93 -5.85 -9.95 7.38
N LEU A 94 -5.71 -11.27 7.56
CA LEU A 94 -6.77 -12.11 8.11
C LEU A 94 -7.16 -11.71 9.53
N LEU A 95 -6.17 -11.42 10.39
CA LEU A 95 -6.44 -10.95 11.75
C LEU A 95 -7.22 -9.63 11.76
N TRP A 96 -6.79 -8.65 10.96
CA TRP A 96 -7.49 -7.36 10.86
C TRP A 96 -8.90 -7.52 10.33
N LEU A 97 -9.05 -8.34 9.28
CA LEU A 97 -10.33 -8.65 8.68
C LEU A 97 -11.25 -9.24 9.77
N ALA A 98 -10.81 -10.25 10.53
CA ALA A 98 -11.63 -10.92 11.55
C ALA A 98 -12.06 -9.95 12.66
N GLU A 99 -11.12 -9.11 13.14
CA GLU A 99 -11.39 -8.07 14.15
C GLU A 99 -12.38 -7.00 13.67
N THR A 100 -12.37 -6.68 12.37
CA THR A 100 -13.13 -5.57 11.80
C THR A 100 -14.54 -5.99 11.34
N PHE A 101 -14.67 -7.21 10.82
CA PHE A 101 -15.89 -7.66 10.13
C PHE A 101 -16.50 -8.95 10.69
N ASN A 102 -15.87 -9.62 11.66
CA ASN A 102 -16.45 -10.78 12.34
C ASN A 102 -16.86 -11.94 11.39
N PHE A 103 -16.08 -12.22 10.33
CA PHE A 103 -16.30 -13.39 9.46
C PHE A 103 -15.68 -14.68 10.00
#